data_AF-A0A0J5Q893-F1
#
_entry.id   AF-A0A0J5Q893-F1
#
_cell.length_a   1.000
_cell.length_b   1.000
_cell.length_c   1.000
_cell.angle_alpha   90.00
_cell.angle_beta   90.00
_cell.angle_gamma   90.00
#
_symmetry.space_group_name_H-M   'P 1'
#
loop_
_entity.id
_entity.type
_entity.pdbx_description
1 polymer ?
#
loop_
_entity_poly.entity_id
_entity_poly.type
_entity_poly.pdbx_seq_one_letter_code
_entity_poly.pdbx_strand_id
1 'polypeptide(L)'
;MTQSRDAFEARLRQIGADRYHDKHPFHHLLHGGDCTPDQVRAWVINRYYYQYSIPMKDAAFMSRVEDSALRRAWRSRIEDHDGTDTNEGGIRRWLRLAEAVGLDPDYVASTAGVLPATKFAVDAYVRFVRDKTLLEAVAASLTELFAPKIHKDRIAGLLKNYAFADDSSLSYFQNRLKEAPKDVAFGLAWVLDHADTQEKQDAAARALEFKTDVLWSQLDALYSAYVAPARIPPGAWQPDQGLLLARAS
;
A
#
# COMPACT_ATOMS: atom_id res chain seq x y z
N MET A 1 15.64 -1.01 29.97
CA MET A 1 14.64 -0.10 30.60
C MET A 1 13.69 0.32 29.49
N THR A 2 12.37 0.35 29.74
CA THR A 2 11.37 0.80 28.76
C THR A 2 11.65 2.24 28.34
N GLN A 3 11.59 2.53 27.03
CA GLN A 3 11.79 3.88 26.51
C GLN A 3 10.61 4.79 26.91
N SER A 4 10.86 6.10 27.05
CA SER A 4 9.77 7.07 27.17
C SER A 4 8.90 7.09 25.91
N ARG A 5 7.67 7.59 26.03
CA ARG A 5 6.74 7.71 24.90
C ARG A 5 7.36 8.43 23.71
N ASP A 6 7.99 9.59 23.95
CA ASP A 6 8.61 10.41 22.91
C ASP A 6 9.82 9.70 22.27
N ALA A 7 10.63 9.02 23.07
CA ALA A 7 11.77 8.26 22.56
C ALA A 7 11.32 7.06 21.71
N PHE A 8 10.22 6.41 22.08
CA PHE A 8 9.64 5.33 21.31
C PHE A 8 8.99 5.82 20.01
N GLU A 9 8.26 6.94 20.04
CA GLU A 9 7.74 7.57 18.82
C GLU A 9 8.87 7.95 17.86
N ALA A 10 9.94 8.56 18.36
CA ALA A 10 11.11 8.92 17.56
C ALA A 10 11.72 7.69 16.88
N ARG A 11 11.81 6.56 17.59
CA ARG A 11 12.27 5.27 17.02
C ARG A 11 11.36 4.78 15.90
N LEU A 12 10.03 4.82 16.08
CA LEU A 12 9.08 4.43 15.02
C LEU A 12 9.23 5.31 13.78
N ARG A 13 9.42 6.62 13.96
CA ARG A 13 9.67 7.56 12.85
C ARG A 13 10.98 7.29 12.13
N GLN A 14 12.03 6.95 12.88
CA GLN A 14 13.34 6.61 12.33
C GLN A 14 13.28 5.37 11.42
N ILE A 15 12.51 4.34 11.80
CA ILE A 15 12.30 3.15 10.95
C ILE A 15 11.76 3.54 9.57
N GLY A 16 10.79 4.45 9.49
CA GLY A 16 10.31 4.95 8.20
C GLY A 16 11.33 5.81 7.47
N ALA A 17 12.04 6.67 8.20
CA ALA A 17 13.10 7.49 7.65
C ALA A 17 14.19 6.64 6.99
N ASP A 18 14.47 5.43 7.48
CA ASP A 18 15.52 4.56 6.95
C ASP A 18 15.02 3.53 5.93
N ARG A 19 13.83 2.96 6.15
CA ARG A 19 13.39 1.72 5.48
C ARG A 19 12.18 1.89 4.57
N TYR A 20 11.53 3.05 4.56
CA TYR A 20 10.33 3.21 3.75
C TYR A 20 10.63 3.15 2.25
N HIS A 21 9.66 2.67 1.48
CA HIS A 21 9.87 2.27 0.09
C HIS A 21 10.04 3.44 -0.89
N ASP A 22 9.99 4.70 -0.43
CA ASP A 22 10.36 5.88 -1.22
C ASP A 22 11.79 5.76 -1.76
N LYS A 23 12.64 5.07 -1.01
CA LYS A 23 14.08 4.94 -1.28
C LYS A 23 14.41 3.86 -2.29
N HIS A 24 13.44 3.02 -2.62
CA HIS A 24 13.66 1.90 -3.51
C HIS A 24 13.95 2.41 -4.94
N PRO A 25 14.93 1.86 -5.68
CA PRO A 25 15.25 2.29 -7.04
C PRO A 25 14.04 2.34 -7.99
N PHE A 26 13.17 1.33 -7.95
CA PHE A 26 11.90 1.33 -8.70
C PHE A 26 11.01 2.56 -8.39
N HIS A 27 10.95 3.01 -7.14
CA HIS A 27 10.19 4.19 -6.77
C HIS A 27 10.78 5.46 -7.40
N HIS A 28 12.11 5.58 -7.38
CA HIS A 28 12.79 6.69 -8.06
C HIS A 28 12.57 6.68 -9.57
N LEU A 29 12.63 5.52 -10.23
CA LEU A 29 12.34 5.41 -11.67
C LEU A 29 10.91 5.85 -11.98
N LEU A 30 9.94 5.32 -11.23
CA LEU A 30 8.53 5.61 -11.44
C LEU A 30 8.24 7.10 -11.30
N HIS A 31 8.72 7.74 -10.23
CA HIS A 31 8.41 9.15 -9.96
C HIS A 31 9.36 10.13 -10.65
N GLY A 32 10.54 9.68 -11.08
CA GLY A 32 11.48 10.40 -11.92
C GLY A 32 11.05 10.50 -13.38
N GLY A 33 10.14 9.63 -13.83
CA GLY A 33 9.68 9.59 -15.22
C GLY A 33 10.46 8.62 -16.10
N ASP A 34 11.29 7.77 -15.50
CA ASP A 34 12.20 6.86 -16.20
C ASP A 34 11.58 5.47 -16.43
N CYS A 35 10.34 5.23 -15.98
CA CYS A 35 9.63 3.99 -16.29
C CYS A 35 9.04 4.01 -17.70
N THR A 36 9.17 2.89 -18.40
CA THR A 36 8.42 2.64 -19.64
C THR A 36 6.92 2.48 -19.33
N PRO A 37 6.03 2.65 -20.32
CA PRO A 37 4.60 2.39 -20.13
C PRO A 37 4.30 1.00 -19.53
N ASP A 38 5.01 -0.04 -19.96
CA ASP A 38 4.82 -1.40 -19.45
C ASP A 38 5.31 -1.57 -18.01
N GLN A 39 6.37 -0.87 -17.61
CA GLN A 39 6.81 -0.86 -16.21
C GLN A 39 5.78 -0.17 -15.30
N VAL A 40 5.15 0.90 -15.78
CA VAL A 40 4.04 1.55 -15.07
C VAL A 40 2.84 0.61 -14.96
N ARG A 41 2.43 -0.04 -16.06
CA ARG A 41 1.32 -1.03 -16.07
C ARG A 41 1.57 -2.19 -15.11
N ALA A 42 2.78 -2.76 -15.14
CA ALA A 42 3.19 -3.82 -14.22
C ALA A 42 3.05 -3.37 -12.75
N TRP A 43 3.46 -2.14 -12.44
CA TRP A 43 3.26 -1.57 -11.10
C TRP A 43 1.79 -1.42 -10.75
N VAL A 44 0.95 -0.90 -11.65
CA VAL A 44 -0.50 -0.76 -11.42
C VAL A 44 -1.16 -2.11 -11.13
N ILE A 45 -0.86 -3.15 -11.91
CA ILE A 45 -1.37 -4.53 -11.73
C ILE A 45 -0.95 -5.08 -10.36
N ASN A 46 0.33 -4.96 -10.02
CA ASN A 46 0.85 -5.56 -8.79
C ASN A 46 0.39 -4.80 -7.54
N ARG A 47 0.33 -3.47 -7.60
CA ARG A 47 -0.15 -2.67 -6.47
C ARG A 47 -1.66 -2.72 -6.31
N TYR A 48 -2.42 -3.04 -7.36
CA TYR A 48 -3.84 -3.38 -7.20
C TYR A 48 -4.01 -4.53 -6.20
N TYR A 49 -3.21 -5.60 -6.27
CA TYR A 49 -3.31 -6.72 -5.31
C TYR A 49 -3.09 -6.28 -3.86
N TYR A 50 -2.15 -5.37 -3.62
CA TYR A 50 -1.96 -4.75 -2.31
C TYR A 50 -3.21 -3.95 -1.90
N GLN A 51 -3.73 -3.09 -2.78
CA GLN A 51 -4.90 -2.26 -2.48
C GLN A 51 -6.17 -3.07 -2.21
N TYR A 52 -6.44 -4.04 -3.09
CA TYR A 52 -7.53 -5.00 -2.98
C TYR A 52 -7.45 -5.78 -1.66
N SER A 53 -6.25 -6.08 -1.15
CA SER A 53 -6.07 -6.87 0.08
C SER A 53 -6.18 -6.07 1.39
N ILE A 54 -6.12 -4.74 1.34
CA ILE A 54 -6.25 -3.89 2.54
C ILE A 54 -7.56 -4.13 3.31
N PRO A 55 -8.76 -4.09 2.68
CA PRO A 55 -10.01 -4.32 3.41
C PRO A 55 -10.09 -5.73 4.02
N MET A 56 -9.56 -6.78 3.36
CA MET A 56 -9.47 -8.12 3.99
C MET A 56 -8.54 -8.14 5.20
N LYS A 57 -7.40 -7.45 5.12
CA LYS A 57 -6.50 -7.28 6.27
C LYS A 57 -7.19 -6.54 7.41
N ASP A 58 -7.94 -5.48 7.13
CA ASP A 58 -8.66 -4.71 8.14
C ASP A 58 -9.83 -5.49 8.75
N ALA A 59 -10.54 -6.29 7.96
CA ALA A 59 -11.58 -7.19 8.46
C ALA A 59 -10.98 -8.31 9.35
N ALA A 60 -9.83 -8.87 8.97
CA ALA A 60 -9.12 -9.87 9.77
C ALA A 60 -8.60 -9.31 11.11
N PHE A 61 -8.25 -8.02 11.15
CA PHE A 61 -7.98 -7.32 12.40
C PHE A 61 -9.26 -7.19 13.23
N MET A 62 -10.33 -6.64 12.64
CA MET A 62 -11.58 -6.33 13.33
C MET A 62 -12.26 -7.57 13.92
N SER A 63 -12.11 -8.75 13.32
CA SER A 63 -12.69 -10.01 13.81
C SER A 63 -12.16 -10.42 15.20
N ARG A 64 -11.02 -9.85 15.64
CA ARG A 64 -10.37 -10.14 16.93
C ARG A 64 -10.48 -8.99 17.92
N VAL A 65 -11.07 -7.87 17.53
CA VAL A 65 -11.21 -6.68 18.38
C VAL A 65 -12.51 -6.80 19.17
N GLU A 66 -12.41 -6.97 20.49
CA GLU A 66 -13.58 -7.01 21.38
C GLU A 66 -14.13 -5.61 21.71
N ASP A 67 -13.27 -4.59 21.77
CA ASP A 67 -13.68 -3.21 22.03
C ASP A 67 -14.43 -2.60 20.83
N SER A 68 -15.69 -2.25 21.07
CA SER A 68 -16.53 -1.59 20.06
C SER A 68 -16.03 -0.21 19.64
N ALA A 69 -15.32 0.52 20.51
CA ALA A 69 -14.77 1.83 20.17
C ALA A 69 -13.65 1.69 19.14
N LEU A 70 -12.72 0.75 19.36
CA LEU A 70 -11.69 0.42 18.38
C LEU A 70 -12.30 -0.07 17.05
N ARG A 71 -13.33 -0.93 17.07
CA ARG A 71 -14.01 -1.35 15.82
C ARG A 71 -14.66 -0.17 15.07
N ARG A 72 -15.31 0.76 15.79
CA ARG A 72 -15.91 1.97 15.17
C ARG A 72 -14.86 2.88 14.54
N ALA A 73 -13.69 3.02 15.17
CA ALA A 73 -12.59 3.79 14.61
C ALA A 73 -11.93 3.09 13.42
N TRP A 74 -11.88 1.75 13.41
CA TRP A 74 -11.18 0.98 12.37
C TRP A 74 -12.00 0.76 11.09
N ARG A 75 -13.34 0.66 11.20
CA ARG A 75 -14.21 0.31 10.06
C ARG A 75 -14.12 1.29 8.88
N SER A 76 -13.80 2.56 9.13
CA SER A 76 -13.68 3.56 8.07
C SER A 76 -12.62 3.18 7.04
N ARG A 77 -11.57 2.45 7.45
CA ARG A 77 -10.52 1.97 6.54
C ARG A 77 -11.06 1.02 5.48
N ILE A 78 -12.04 0.19 5.84
CA ILE A 78 -12.75 -0.72 4.92
C ILE A 78 -13.65 0.11 4.00
N GLU A 79 -14.48 1.00 4.57
CA GLU A 79 -15.37 1.89 3.80
C GLU A 79 -14.61 2.77 2.80
N ASP A 80 -13.41 3.26 3.17
CA ASP A 80 -12.54 4.04 2.29
C ASP A 80 -12.03 3.23 1.08
N HIS A 81 -11.83 1.92 1.24
CA HIS A 81 -11.34 1.04 0.18
C HIS A 81 -12.47 0.44 -0.66
N ASP A 82 -13.50 -0.11 -0.02
CA ASP A 82 -14.62 -0.80 -0.67
C ASP A 82 -15.66 0.18 -1.21
N GLY A 83 -15.76 1.36 -0.58
CA GLY A 83 -16.80 2.33 -0.86
C GLY A 83 -18.04 2.16 0.00
N THR A 84 -19.02 3.02 -0.27
CA THR A 84 -20.37 3.07 0.29
C THR A 84 -21.35 3.42 -0.83
N ASP A 85 -22.65 3.55 -0.52
CA ASP A 85 -23.66 3.98 -1.49
C ASP A 85 -23.38 5.36 -2.11
N THR A 86 -22.56 6.19 -1.46
CA THR A 86 -22.23 7.56 -1.90
C THR A 86 -20.75 7.77 -2.24
N ASN A 87 -19.91 6.76 -2.02
CA ASN A 87 -18.47 6.81 -2.24
C ASN A 87 -18.02 5.54 -2.97
N GLU A 88 -17.44 5.65 -4.15
CA GLU A 88 -17.04 4.45 -4.91
C GLU A 88 -15.88 3.64 -4.30
N GLY A 89 -15.15 4.22 -3.34
CA GLY A 89 -14.02 3.55 -2.68
C GLY A 89 -12.69 3.59 -3.45
N GLY A 90 -11.61 3.33 -2.73
CA GLY A 90 -10.24 3.30 -3.24
C GLY A 90 -10.00 2.23 -4.30
N ILE A 91 -10.66 1.07 -4.21
CA ILE A 91 -10.51 -0.02 -5.19
C ILE A 91 -11.02 0.42 -6.56
N ARG A 92 -12.21 1.03 -6.63
CA ARG A 92 -12.75 1.56 -7.90
C ARG A 92 -11.88 2.67 -8.49
N ARG A 93 -11.36 3.57 -7.66
CA ARG A 93 -10.41 4.62 -8.11
C ARG A 93 -9.11 4.02 -8.64
N TRP A 94 -8.61 2.94 -8.05
CA TRP A 94 -7.44 2.24 -8.57
C TRP A 94 -7.70 1.59 -9.94
N LEU A 95 -8.91 1.06 -10.15
CA LEU A 95 -9.30 0.52 -11.46
C LEU A 95 -9.42 1.61 -12.54
N ARG A 96 -9.79 2.85 -12.18
CA ARG A 96 -9.68 4.00 -13.10
C ARG A 96 -8.24 4.33 -13.48
N LEU A 97 -7.31 4.22 -12.54
CA LEU A 97 -5.87 4.34 -12.83
C LEU A 97 -5.42 3.24 -13.80
N ALA A 98 -5.92 2.01 -13.65
CA ALA A 98 -5.66 0.92 -14.60
C ALA A 98 -6.14 1.26 -16.02
N GLU A 99 -7.37 1.75 -16.16
CA GLU A 99 -7.90 2.20 -17.45
C GLU A 99 -7.06 3.33 -18.06
N ALA A 100 -6.66 4.32 -17.26
CA ALA A 100 -5.83 5.43 -17.72
C ALA A 100 -4.46 4.98 -18.28
N VAL A 101 -3.86 3.93 -17.70
CA VAL A 101 -2.61 3.35 -18.24
C VAL A 101 -2.85 2.34 -19.38
N GLY A 102 -4.09 2.18 -19.83
CA GLY A 102 -4.47 1.33 -20.96
C GLY A 102 -4.72 -0.14 -20.61
N LEU A 103 -4.89 -0.47 -19.33
CA LEU A 103 -5.23 -1.83 -18.88
C LEU A 103 -6.74 -2.01 -18.80
N ASP A 104 -7.21 -3.21 -19.15
CA ASP A 104 -8.59 -3.64 -18.91
C ASP A 104 -8.84 -3.72 -17.38
N PRO A 105 -9.77 -2.93 -16.82
CA PRO A 105 -10.12 -3.00 -15.41
C PRO A 105 -10.52 -4.39 -14.94
N ASP A 106 -11.20 -5.19 -15.78
CA ASP A 106 -11.62 -6.54 -15.41
C ASP A 106 -10.43 -7.50 -15.32
N TYR A 107 -9.44 -7.34 -16.21
CA TYR A 107 -8.18 -8.07 -16.12
C TYR A 107 -7.44 -7.74 -14.82
N VAL A 108 -7.31 -6.46 -14.48
CA VAL A 108 -6.66 -6.04 -13.22
C VAL A 108 -7.43 -6.57 -12.01
N ALA A 109 -8.77 -6.44 -12.02
CA ALA A 109 -9.65 -6.93 -10.96
C ALA A 109 -9.54 -8.44 -10.73
N SER A 110 -9.29 -9.22 -11.78
CA SER A 110 -9.11 -10.68 -11.69
C SER A 110 -7.86 -11.10 -10.91
N THR A 111 -6.90 -10.19 -10.69
CA THR A 111 -5.57 -10.47 -10.12
C THR A 111 -4.71 -11.45 -10.93
N ALA A 112 -5.12 -11.76 -12.17
CA ALA A 112 -4.29 -12.44 -13.14
C ALA A 112 -3.03 -11.61 -13.45
N GLY A 113 -1.89 -12.28 -13.63
CA GLY A 113 -0.64 -11.60 -13.92
C GLY A 113 0.05 -10.89 -12.76
N VAL A 114 -0.53 -10.86 -11.55
CA VAL A 114 0.17 -10.37 -10.35
C VAL A 114 1.35 -11.29 -10.05
N LEU A 115 2.53 -10.71 -9.78
CA LEU A 115 3.75 -11.45 -9.49
C LEU A 115 3.58 -12.36 -8.26
N PRO A 116 4.11 -13.59 -8.28
CA PRO A 116 4.03 -14.50 -7.14
C PRO A 116 4.66 -13.90 -5.87
N ALA A 117 5.79 -13.20 -6.01
CA ALA A 117 6.43 -12.51 -4.89
C ALA A 117 5.56 -11.39 -4.30
N THR A 118 4.85 -10.63 -5.15
CA THR A 118 3.86 -9.64 -4.69
C THR A 118 2.75 -10.32 -3.91
N LYS A 119 2.19 -11.44 -4.41
CA LYS A 119 1.17 -12.21 -3.69
C LYS A 119 1.67 -12.66 -2.32
N PHE A 120 2.85 -13.28 -2.26
CA PHE A 120 3.41 -13.76 -1.00
C PHE A 120 3.68 -12.64 0.01
N ALA A 121 4.22 -11.50 -0.44
CA ALA A 121 4.46 -10.35 0.44
C ALA A 121 3.16 -9.76 1.00
N VAL A 122 2.14 -9.58 0.14
CA VAL A 122 0.84 -9.04 0.54
C VAL A 122 0.07 -10.02 1.43
N ASP A 123 0.03 -11.30 1.08
CA ASP A 123 -0.62 -12.35 1.87
C ASP A 123 0.07 -12.54 3.22
N ALA A 124 1.38 -12.31 3.31
CA ALA A 124 2.09 -12.29 4.58
C ALA A 124 1.58 -11.14 5.46
N TYR A 125 1.28 -9.96 4.91
CA TYR A 125 0.72 -8.86 5.69
C TYR A 125 -0.68 -9.17 6.22
N VAL A 126 -1.56 -9.73 5.37
CA VAL A 126 -2.90 -10.17 5.79
C VAL A 126 -2.81 -11.19 6.94
N ARG A 127 -1.96 -12.22 6.79
CA ARG A 127 -1.75 -13.25 7.81
C ARG A 127 -1.11 -12.69 9.09
N PHE A 128 -0.13 -11.79 8.97
CA PHE A 128 0.50 -11.15 10.12
C PHE A 128 -0.54 -10.42 10.97
N VAL A 129 -1.42 -9.63 10.34
CA VAL A 129 -2.48 -8.88 11.03
C VAL A 129 -3.56 -9.80 11.61
N ARG A 130 -3.83 -10.94 10.97
CA ARG A 130 -4.74 -11.97 11.49
C ARG A 130 -4.15 -12.69 12.72
N ASP A 131 -2.86 -13.01 12.71
CA ASP A 131 -2.29 -13.98 13.65
C ASP A 131 -1.50 -13.34 14.81
N LYS A 132 -0.91 -12.16 14.62
CA LYS A 132 -0.08 -11.48 15.65
C LYS A 132 -0.92 -10.74 16.68
N THR A 133 -0.30 -10.26 17.76
CA THR A 133 -1.00 -9.48 18.78
C THR A 133 -1.69 -8.25 18.18
N LEU A 134 -2.74 -7.73 18.83
CA LEU A 134 -3.39 -6.50 18.38
C LEU A 134 -2.38 -5.35 18.29
N LEU A 135 -1.39 -5.31 19.20
CA LEU A 135 -0.33 -4.32 19.17
C LEU A 135 0.53 -4.38 17.92
N GLU A 136 1.03 -5.57 17.58
CA GLU A 136 1.80 -5.76 16.35
C GLU A 136 0.96 -5.44 15.11
N ALA A 137 -0.32 -5.83 15.10
CA ALA A 137 -1.22 -5.58 13.98
C ALA A 137 -1.45 -4.07 13.74
N VAL A 138 -1.73 -3.29 14.80
CA VAL A 138 -1.86 -1.83 14.69
C VAL A 138 -0.53 -1.19 14.33
N ALA A 139 0.59 -1.61 14.93
CA ALA A 139 1.91 -1.09 14.63
C ALA A 139 2.32 -1.31 13.15
N ALA A 140 1.98 -2.45 12.56
CA ALA A 140 2.20 -2.74 11.15
C ALA A 140 1.36 -1.85 10.18
N SER A 141 0.41 -1.06 10.68
CA SER A 141 -0.30 -0.04 9.87
C SER A 141 0.45 1.30 9.81
N LEU A 142 1.37 1.55 10.76
CA LEU A 142 2.01 2.86 10.96
C LEU A 142 2.97 3.30 9.85
N THR A 143 3.22 2.48 8.83
CA THR A 143 3.87 2.98 7.60
C THR A 143 3.12 4.14 6.96
N GLU A 144 1.83 4.29 7.25
CA GLU A 144 1.05 5.45 6.83
C GLU A 144 1.55 6.79 7.42
N LEU A 145 2.35 6.79 8.50
CA LEU A 145 3.06 7.99 8.99
C LEU A 145 3.92 8.66 7.90
N PHE A 146 4.39 7.86 6.95
CA PHE A 146 5.34 8.28 5.91
C PHE A 146 4.64 8.50 4.55
N ALA A 147 3.37 8.08 4.42
CA ALA A 147 2.62 8.13 3.18
C ALA A 147 2.28 9.56 2.68
N PRO A 148 1.97 10.57 3.53
CA PRO A 148 1.58 11.90 3.04
C PRO A 148 2.66 12.63 2.25
N LYS A 149 3.93 12.54 2.67
CA LYS A 149 5.06 13.11 1.93
C LYS A 149 5.17 12.45 0.56
N ILE A 150 5.17 11.12 0.55
CA ILE A 150 5.20 10.34 -0.69
C ILE A 150 4.04 10.70 -1.60
N HIS A 151 2.79 10.72 -1.13
CA HIS A 151 1.63 10.94 -1.99
C HIS A 151 1.68 12.29 -2.72
N LYS A 152 2.22 13.33 -2.08
CA LYS A 152 2.48 14.62 -2.75
C LYS A 152 3.53 14.47 -3.85
N ASP A 153 4.64 13.82 -3.54
CA ASP A 153 5.72 13.59 -4.51
C ASP A 153 5.26 12.70 -5.67
N ARG A 154 4.39 11.70 -5.41
CA ARG A 154 3.78 10.82 -6.41
C ARG A 154 2.91 11.59 -7.38
N ILE A 155 1.98 12.40 -6.86
CA ILE A 155 1.06 13.18 -7.70
C ILE A 155 1.88 14.14 -8.58
N ALA A 156 2.83 14.86 -8.00
CA ALA A 156 3.68 15.79 -8.74
C ALA A 156 4.53 15.08 -9.81
N GLY A 157 5.17 13.96 -9.47
CA GLY A 157 5.98 13.19 -10.41
C GLY A 157 5.17 12.54 -11.53
N LEU A 158 4.01 11.97 -11.21
CA LEU A 158 3.15 11.33 -12.21
C LEU A 158 2.58 12.36 -13.19
N LEU A 159 2.01 13.47 -12.68
CA LEU A 159 1.48 14.57 -13.51
C LEU A 159 2.53 15.17 -14.44
N LYS A 160 3.76 15.31 -13.95
CA LYS A 160 4.85 15.92 -14.72
C LYS A 160 5.34 15.00 -15.85
N ASN A 161 5.38 13.69 -15.62
CA ASN A 161 6.17 12.77 -16.45
C ASN A 161 5.33 11.84 -17.34
N TYR A 162 4.03 11.66 -17.09
CA TYR A 162 3.22 10.71 -17.87
C TYR A 162 1.92 11.32 -18.39
N ALA A 163 1.66 11.14 -19.68
CA ALA A 163 0.50 11.71 -20.37
C ALA A 163 -0.86 11.17 -19.89
N PHE A 164 -0.90 9.99 -19.26
CA PHE A 164 -2.14 9.44 -18.69
C PHE A 164 -2.55 10.11 -17.36
N ALA A 165 -1.66 10.87 -16.75
CA ALA A 165 -1.87 11.43 -15.42
C ALA A 165 -2.73 12.70 -15.50
N ASP A 166 -3.94 12.62 -14.93
CA ASP A 166 -4.86 13.74 -14.78
C ASP A 166 -5.56 13.65 -13.41
N ASP A 167 -6.45 14.60 -13.12
CA ASP A 167 -7.19 14.62 -11.85
C ASP A 167 -8.06 13.37 -11.64
N SER A 168 -8.57 12.77 -12.72
CA SER A 168 -9.39 11.55 -12.66
C SER A 168 -8.55 10.32 -12.32
N SER A 169 -7.44 10.12 -13.06
CA SER A 169 -6.55 8.95 -12.89
C SER A 169 -5.76 9.00 -11.59
N LEU A 170 -5.52 10.20 -11.04
CA LEU A 170 -4.83 10.39 -9.76
C LEU A 170 -5.78 10.60 -8.57
N SER A 171 -7.10 10.54 -8.78
CA SER A 171 -8.11 10.71 -7.74
C SER A 171 -7.92 9.77 -6.55
N TYR A 172 -7.35 8.58 -6.76
CA TYR A 172 -6.95 7.66 -5.68
C TYR A 172 -5.93 8.34 -4.73
N PHE A 173 -4.83 8.88 -5.26
CA PHE A 173 -3.79 9.50 -4.44
C PHE A 173 -4.26 10.79 -3.76
N GLN A 174 -5.09 11.57 -4.46
CA GLN A 174 -5.64 12.82 -3.90
C GLN A 174 -6.55 12.56 -2.70
N ASN A 175 -7.39 11.51 -2.73
CA ASN A 175 -8.26 11.16 -1.60
C ASN A 175 -7.47 10.59 -0.41
N ARG A 176 -6.44 9.77 -0.66
CA ARG A 176 -5.56 9.26 0.43
C ARG A 176 -4.88 10.36 1.23
N LEU A 177 -4.62 11.54 0.64
CA LEU A 177 -4.09 12.69 1.38
C LEU A 177 -5.05 13.24 2.46
N LYS A 178 -6.37 13.02 2.30
CA LYS A 178 -7.40 13.47 3.24
C LYS A 178 -7.74 12.39 4.29
N GLU A 179 -7.72 11.12 3.88
CA GLU A 179 -8.08 9.96 4.71
C GLU A 179 -6.96 9.58 5.70
N ALA A 180 -5.72 9.45 5.20
CA ALA A 180 -4.59 8.92 5.98
C ALA A 180 -4.24 9.68 7.28
N PRO A 181 -4.33 11.02 7.38
CA PRO A 181 -3.92 11.73 8.60
C PRO A 181 -4.72 11.34 9.85
N LYS A 182 -6.02 11.06 9.72
CA LYS A 182 -6.88 10.68 10.85
C LYS A 182 -6.55 9.28 11.36
N ASP A 183 -6.46 8.35 10.42
CA ASP A 183 -6.11 6.95 10.61
C ASP A 183 -4.77 6.76 11.33
N VAL A 184 -3.77 7.53 10.90
CA VAL A 184 -2.41 7.49 11.44
C VAL A 184 -2.33 8.06 12.84
N ALA A 185 -2.97 9.19 13.09
CA ALA A 185 -2.94 9.82 14.42
C ALA A 185 -3.57 8.89 15.46
N PHE A 186 -4.69 8.27 15.13
CA PHE A 186 -5.35 7.27 15.98
C PHE A 186 -4.44 6.06 16.22
N GLY A 187 -3.91 5.45 15.14
CA GLY A 187 -3.07 4.26 15.25
C GLY A 187 -1.79 4.51 16.05
N LEU A 188 -1.14 5.66 15.85
CA LEU A 188 0.08 6.02 16.57
C LEU A 188 -0.21 6.21 18.05
N ALA A 189 -1.23 6.99 18.41
CA ALA A 189 -1.62 7.18 19.80
C ALA A 189 -1.92 5.84 20.49
N TRP A 190 -2.69 4.98 19.82
CA TRP A 190 -3.04 3.66 20.33
C TRP A 190 -1.79 2.79 20.57
N VAL A 191 -0.84 2.76 19.63
CA VAL A 191 0.41 1.98 19.80
C VAL A 191 1.26 2.53 20.94
N LEU A 192 1.39 3.85 21.06
CA LEU A 192 2.16 4.48 22.12
C LEU A 192 1.52 4.28 23.51
N ASP A 193 0.19 4.16 23.59
CA ASP A 193 -0.54 3.87 24.83
C ASP A 193 -0.40 2.40 25.26
N HIS A 194 -0.35 1.47 24.31
CA HIS A 194 -0.36 0.02 24.58
C HIS A 194 1.03 -0.62 24.61
N ALA A 195 2.05 0.03 24.04
CA ALA A 195 3.46 -0.40 24.11
C ALA A 195 4.14 0.13 25.39
N ASP A 196 3.60 -0.25 26.54
CA ASP A 196 3.97 0.21 27.89
C ASP A 196 5.18 -0.52 28.51
N THR A 197 5.72 -1.53 27.82
CA THR A 197 6.94 -2.24 28.22
C THR A 197 7.95 -2.25 27.08
N GLN A 198 9.24 -2.40 27.41
CA GLN A 198 10.30 -2.53 26.42
C GLN A 198 10.02 -3.66 25.41
N GLU A 199 9.53 -4.81 25.90
CA GLU A 199 9.19 -5.96 25.05
C GLU A 199 8.10 -5.61 24.03
N LYS A 200 7.05 -4.90 24.45
CA LYS A 200 5.97 -4.45 23.58
C LYS A 200 6.43 -3.38 22.59
N GLN A 201 7.28 -2.45 23.02
CA GLN A 201 7.91 -1.45 22.14
C GLN A 201 8.74 -2.12 21.05
N ASP A 202 9.53 -3.13 21.43
CA ASP A 202 10.35 -3.89 20.49
C ASP A 202 9.47 -4.72 19.53
N ALA A 203 8.37 -5.30 20.01
CA ALA A 203 7.41 -6.01 19.15
C ALA A 203 6.74 -5.07 18.14
N ALA A 204 6.29 -3.89 18.57
CA ALA A 204 5.70 -2.89 17.69
C ALA A 204 6.70 -2.34 16.66
N ALA A 205 7.95 -2.08 17.06
CA ALA A 205 9.02 -1.69 16.15
C ALA A 205 9.30 -2.76 15.09
N ARG A 206 9.43 -4.03 15.50
CA ARG A 206 9.61 -5.16 14.56
C ARG A 206 8.41 -5.34 13.63
N ALA A 207 7.19 -5.09 14.10
CA ALA A 207 6.00 -5.14 13.25
C ALA A 207 6.02 -4.03 12.17
N LEU A 208 6.52 -2.84 12.51
CA LEU A 208 6.71 -1.76 11.55
C LEU A 208 7.84 -2.08 10.55
N GLU A 209 8.95 -2.67 11.00
CA GLU A 209 10.03 -3.17 10.13
C GLU A 209 9.53 -4.26 9.18
N PHE A 210 8.78 -5.24 9.68
CA PHE A 210 8.12 -6.26 8.86
C PHE A 210 7.26 -5.61 7.76
N LYS A 211 6.50 -4.55 8.10
CA LYS A 211 5.69 -3.86 7.11
C LYS A 211 6.54 -3.14 6.05
N THR A 212 7.67 -2.54 6.43
CA THR A 212 8.57 -1.92 5.44
C THR A 212 9.17 -2.98 4.53
N ASP A 213 9.51 -4.16 5.05
CA ASP A 213 10.00 -5.29 4.26
C ASP A 213 8.93 -5.77 3.24
N VAL A 214 7.67 -5.89 3.65
CA VAL A 214 6.55 -6.23 2.73
C VAL A 214 6.47 -5.26 1.56
N LEU A 215 6.63 -3.95 1.82
CA LEU A 215 6.56 -2.92 0.79
C LEU A 215 7.80 -2.94 -0.12
N TRP A 216 8.98 -3.20 0.46
CA TRP A 216 10.24 -3.28 -0.25
C TRP A 216 10.27 -4.49 -1.19
N SER A 217 9.90 -5.68 -0.70
CA SER A 217 9.89 -6.91 -1.49
C SER A 217 8.95 -6.86 -2.71
N GLN A 218 7.85 -6.12 -2.64
CA GLN A 218 6.99 -5.88 -3.80
C GLN A 218 7.73 -5.10 -4.90
N LEU A 219 8.55 -4.11 -4.53
CA LEU A 219 9.31 -3.32 -5.48
C LEU A 219 10.55 -4.06 -5.99
N ASP A 220 11.20 -4.90 -5.18
CA ASP A 220 12.27 -5.79 -5.64
C ASP A 220 11.74 -6.73 -6.74
N ALA A 221 10.56 -7.32 -6.52
CA ALA A 221 9.92 -8.21 -7.48
C ALA A 221 9.59 -7.50 -8.80
N LEU A 222 9.03 -6.29 -8.71
CA LEU A 222 8.75 -5.46 -9.88
C LEU A 222 10.03 -5.08 -10.65
N TYR A 223 11.07 -4.66 -9.92
CA TYR A 223 12.33 -4.26 -10.53
C TYR A 223 13.01 -5.43 -11.25
N SER A 224 13.10 -6.59 -10.59
CA SER A 224 13.70 -7.79 -11.18
C SER A 224 12.92 -8.28 -12.43
N ALA A 225 11.59 -8.25 -12.37
CA ALA A 225 10.73 -8.75 -13.43
C ALA A 225 10.64 -7.82 -14.65
N TYR A 226 10.61 -6.49 -14.45
CA TYR A 226 10.30 -5.53 -15.52
C TYR A 226 11.36 -4.45 -15.77
N VAL A 227 12.41 -4.36 -14.95
CA VAL A 227 13.50 -3.37 -15.13
C VAL A 227 14.81 -4.08 -15.45
N ALA A 228 15.41 -4.78 -14.48
CA ALA A 228 16.67 -5.48 -14.66
C ALA A 228 16.76 -6.66 -13.66
N PRO A 229 16.99 -7.90 -14.13
CA PRO A 229 17.34 -8.32 -15.49
C PRO A 229 16.13 -8.50 -16.44
N ALA A 230 14.94 -8.00 -16.08
CA ALA A 230 13.69 -8.13 -16.85
C ALA A 230 13.25 -9.60 -17.06
N ARG A 231 13.29 -10.38 -15.97
CA ARG A 231 12.90 -11.80 -15.98
C ARG A 231 11.50 -11.98 -15.42
N ILE A 232 10.49 -11.87 -16.28
CA ILE A 232 9.09 -12.07 -15.90
C ILE A 232 8.86 -13.55 -15.57
N PRO A 233 8.45 -13.91 -14.34
CA PRO A 233 8.21 -15.31 -13.97
C PRO A 233 6.94 -15.86 -14.62
N PRO A 234 6.80 -17.20 -14.75
CA PRO A 234 5.58 -17.82 -15.27
C PRO A 234 4.33 -17.38 -14.52
N GLY A 235 3.26 -17.07 -15.25
CA GLY A 235 1.97 -16.64 -14.71
C GLY A 235 1.90 -15.15 -14.32
N ALA A 236 3.01 -14.41 -14.36
CA ALA A 236 2.98 -12.96 -14.26
C ALA A 236 2.62 -12.31 -15.61
N TRP A 237 2.11 -11.09 -15.54
CA TRP A 237 1.65 -10.31 -16.68
C TRP A 237 2.76 -10.16 -17.73
N GLN A 238 2.44 -10.42 -18.98
CA GLN A 238 3.29 -10.10 -20.12
C GLN A 238 2.79 -8.82 -20.78
N PRO A 239 3.68 -8.03 -21.41
CA PRO A 239 3.25 -6.95 -22.31
C PRO A 239 2.17 -7.45 -23.29
N ASP A 240 1.23 -6.57 -23.61
CA ASP A 240 0.06 -6.81 -24.47
C ASP A 240 -1.08 -7.69 -23.88
N GLN A 241 -0.91 -8.31 -22.71
CA GLN A 241 -2.00 -9.02 -22.04
C GLN A 241 -2.94 -8.05 -21.31
N GLY A 242 -4.24 -8.31 -21.34
CA GLY A 242 -5.20 -7.56 -20.52
C GLY A 242 -5.18 -6.05 -20.79
N LEU A 243 -4.83 -5.64 -22.01
CA LEU A 243 -4.94 -4.26 -22.44
C LEU A 243 -6.40 -3.96 -22.82
N LEU A 244 -6.83 -2.72 -22.61
CA LEU A 244 -8.06 -2.24 -23.22
C LEU A 244 -7.89 -2.32 -24.74
N LEU A 245 -8.70 -3.14 -25.39
CA LEU A 245 -8.86 -3.05 -26.84
C LEU A 245 -9.20 -1.59 -27.15
N ALA A 246 -8.44 -0.95 -28.05
CA ALA A 246 -8.87 0.32 -28.61
C ALA A 246 -10.29 0.08 -29.10
N ARG A 247 -11.28 0.71 -28.45
CA ARG A 247 -12.70 0.54 -28.81
C ARG A 247 -12.76 0.72 -30.32
N ALA A 248 -13.14 -0.34 -31.04
CA ALA A 248 -13.43 -0.25 -32.45
C ALA A 248 -14.44 0.90 -32.57
N SER A 249 -13.99 1.99 -33.17
CA SER A 249 -14.82 3.16 -33.46
C SER A 249 -15.76 2.82 -34.60
#